data_AF-A0A527GJU5-F1
#
_entry.id   AF-A0A527GJU5-F1
#
_cell.length_a   1.000
_cell.length_b   1.000
_cell.length_c   1.000
_cell.angle_alpha   90.00
_cell.angle_beta   90.00
_cell.angle_gamma   90.00
#
_symmetry.space_group_name_H-M   'P 1'
#
loop_
_entity.id
_entity.type
_entity.pdbx_description
1 polymer ?
#
loop_
_entity_poly.entity_id
_entity_poly.type
_entity_poly.pdbx_seq_one_letter_code
_entity_poly.pdbx_strand_id
1 'polypeptide(L)' 'VNGLSGDVSGASFDGAVDAMLDGKVGDFDIAFTRHCASGGHPFLVLSSAMRQLQAIQVMRGQMESGGRNAASVVA' A
#
# COMPACT_ATOMS: atom_id res chain seq x y z
N VAL A 1 12.67 -3.22 -25.98
CA VAL A 1 12.85 -3.81 -24.63
C VAL A 1 12.04 -3.09 -23.53
N ASN A 2 11.03 -2.27 -23.84
CA ASN A 2 10.27 -1.48 -22.83
C ASN A 2 8.94 -2.12 -22.38
N GLY A 3 8.66 -3.37 -22.77
CA GLY A 3 7.36 -4.04 -22.55
C GLY A 3 7.24 -4.80 -21.23
N LEU A 4 8.36 -5.12 -20.58
CA LEU A 4 8.37 -5.94 -19.36
C LEU A 4 8.07 -5.11 -18.11
N SER A 5 8.59 -3.87 -18.02
CA SER A 5 8.32 -2.98 -16.88
C SER A 5 6.89 -2.45 -16.85
N GLY A 6 6.27 -2.22 -18.02
CA GLY A 6 4.89 -1.71 -18.10
C GLY A 6 3.84 -2.71 -17.62
N ASP A 7 4.05 -4.01 -17.91
CA ASP A 7 3.16 -5.08 -17.44
C ASP A 7 3.35 -5.36 -15.93
N VAL A 8 4.59 -5.22 -15.43
CA VAL A 8 4.89 -5.32 -13.99
C VAL A 8 4.24 -4.20 -13.19
N SER A 9 4.11 -2.98 -13.72
CA SER A 9 3.33 -1.90 -13.08
C SER A 9 1.82 -2.16 -13.10
N GLY A 10 1.31 -2.89 -14.11
CA GLY A 10 -0.09 -3.32 -14.17
C GLY A 10 -0.44 -4.49 -13.24
N ALA A 11 0.56 -5.25 -12.80
CA ALA A 11 0.48 -6.38 -11.88
C ALA A 11 1.12 -6.09 -10.51
N SER A 12 1.56 -4.85 -10.24
CA SER A 12 2.18 -4.53 -8.96
C SER A 12 1.11 -4.57 -7.87
N PHE A 13 1.42 -5.24 -6.77
CA PHE A 13 0.54 -5.28 -5.60
C PHE A 13 0.42 -3.91 -4.92
N ASP A 14 1.32 -2.98 -5.23
CA ASP A 14 1.34 -1.60 -4.72
C ASP A 14 0.03 -0.87 -5.05
N GLY A 15 -0.52 -1.07 -6.25
CA GLY A 15 -1.81 -0.49 -6.62
C GLY A 15 -2.99 -0.98 -5.77
N ALA A 16 -2.98 -2.24 -5.34
CA ALA A 16 -3.98 -2.75 -4.40
C ALA A 16 -3.80 -2.10 -3.02
N VAL A 17 -2.56 -1.98 -2.56
CA VAL A 17 -2.23 -1.39 -1.27
C VAL A 17 -2.61 0.11 -1.22
N ASP A 18 -2.35 0.86 -2.29
CA ASP A 18 -2.74 2.27 -2.40
C ASP A 18 -4.26 2.44 -2.41
N ALA A 19 -4.98 1.63 -3.19
CA ALA A 19 -6.44 1.66 -3.22
C ALA A 19 -7.04 1.32 -1.84
N MET A 20 -6.40 0.42 -1.09
CA MET A 20 -6.78 0.10 0.29
C MET A 20 -6.56 1.31 1.22
N LEU A 21 -5.40 1.97 1.15
CA LEU A 21 -5.12 3.16 1.98
C LEU A 21 -6.05 4.34 1.66
N ASP A 22 -6.42 4.50 0.38
CA ASP A 22 -7.32 5.57 -0.08
C ASP A 22 -8.80 5.25 0.14
N GLY A 23 -9.12 4.03 0.62
CA GLY A 23 -10.49 3.57 0.86
C GLY A 23 -11.29 3.22 -0.41
N LYS A 24 -10.61 3.08 -1.55
CA LYS A 24 -11.20 2.73 -2.85
C LYS A 24 -11.36 1.21 -2.98
N VAL A 25 -12.38 0.67 -2.31
CA VAL A 25 -12.63 -0.79 -2.23
C VAL A 25 -12.78 -1.45 -3.60
N GLY A 26 -13.44 -0.79 -4.56
CA GLY A 26 -13.60 -1.32 -5.92
C GLY A 26 -12.27 -1.45 -6.68
N ASP A 27 -11.41 -0.44 -6.57
CA ASP A 27 -10.10 -0.46 -7.22
C ASP A 27 -9.17 -1.48 -6.55
N PHE A 28 -9.28 -1.63 -5.23
CA PHE A 28 -8.60 -2.68 -4.48
C PHE A 28 -9.01 -4.07 -4.97
N ASP A 29 -10.30 -4.34 -5.10
CA ASP A 29 -10.80 -5.67 -5.50
C ASP A 29 -10.32 -6.06 -6.90
N ILE A 30 -10.32 -5.11 -7.84
CA ILE A 30 -9.81 -5.30 -9.20
C ILE A 30 -8.31 -5.61 -9.18
N ALA A 31 -7.51 -4.80 -8.47
CA ALA A 31 -6.07 -4.96 -8.40
C ALA A 31 -5.67 -6.25 -7.65
N PHE A 32 -6.35 -6.56 -6.55
CA PHE A 32 -6.13 -7.75 -5.75
C PHE A 32 -6.49 -9.03 -6.52
N THR A 33 -7.64 -9.04 -7.22
CA THR A 33 -8.07 -10.17 -8.05
C THR A 33 -7.08 -10.40 -9.19
N ARG A 34 -6.61 -9.34 -9.85
CA ARG A 34 -5.56 -9.44 -10.87
C ARG A 34 -4.26 -10.02 -10.31
N HIS A 35 -3.80 -9.53 -9.15
CA HIS A 35 -2.59 -10.02 -8.48
C HIS A 35 -2.69 -11.51 -8.11
N CYS A 36 -3.84 -11.94 -7.61
CA CYS A 36 -4.08 -13.37 -7.34
C CYS A 36 -4.09 -14.19 -8.64
N ALA A 37 -4.73 -13.68 -9.70
CA ALA A 37 -4.83 -14.37 -10.99
C ALA A 37 -3.48 -14.48 -11.72
N SER A 38 -2.55 -13.54 -11.50
CA SER A 38 -1.18 -13.61 -12.04
C SER A 38 -0.25 -14.52 -11.24
N GLY A 39 -0.75 -15.25 -10.24
CA GLY A 39 0.04 -16.11 -9.35
C GLY A 39 0.78 -15.36 -8.24
N GLY A 40 0.47 -14.08 -8.04
CA GLY A 40 1.00 -13.28 -6.95
C GLY A 40 0.49 -13.75 -5.59
N HIS A 41 1.36 -13.79 -4.59
CA HIS A 41 0.99 -14.24 -3.25
C HIS A 41 0.13 -13.16 -2.55
N PRO A 42 -1.12 -13.47 -2.12
CA PRO A 42 -1.98 -12.51 -1.43
C PRO A 42 -1.38 -11.96 -0.13
N PHE A 43 -0.54 -12.77 0.52
CA PHE A 43 0.19 -12.37 1.72
C PHE A 43 1.08 -11.13 1.50
N LEU A 44 1.57 -10.89 0.28
CA LEU A 44 2.38 -9.70 -0.01
C LEU A 44 1.56 -8.41 0.07
N VAL A 45 0.30 -8.44 -0.38
CA VAL A 45 -0.64 -7.31 -0.26
C VAL A 45 -0.92 -7.03 1.22
N LEU A 46 -1.18 -8.09 2.00
CA LEU A 46 -1.47 -7.93 3.43
C LEU A 46 -0.26 -7.44 4.23
N SER A 47 0.92 -8.02 4.00
CA SER A 47 2.14 -7.67 4.75
C SER A 47 2.63 -6.26 4.44
N SER A 48 2.48 -5.79 3.20
CA SER A 48 2.77 -4.41 2.82
C SER A 48 1.78 -3.43 3.44
N ALA A 49 0.48 -3.74 3.38
CA ALA A 49 -0.57 -3.00 4.09
C ALA A 49 -0.29 -2.88 5.60
N MET A 50 0.05 -3.99 6.27
CA MET A 50 0.40 -4.00 7.69
C MET A 50 1.58 -3.09 8.01
N ARG A 51 2.63 -3.09 7.16
CA ARG A 51 3.79 -2.20 7.34
C ARG A 51 3.41 -0.73 7.24
N GLN A 52 2.55 -0.37 6.30
CA GLN A 52 2.06 1.00 6.15
C GLN A 52 1.20 1.43 7.33
N LEU A 53 0.29 0.56 7.79
CA LEU A 53 -0.51 0.83 9.00
C LEU A 53 0.36 1.00 10.24
N GLN A 54 1.39 0.17 10.40
CA GLN A 54 2.35 0.31 11.48
C GLN A 54 3.11 1.64 11.39
N ALA A 55 3.54 2.05 10.20
CA ALA A 55 4.17 3.36 10.00
C ALA A 55 3.23 4.50 10.41
N ILE A 56 1.96 4.44 10.02
CA ILE A 56 0.94 5.42 10.41
C ILE A 56 0.75 5.45 11.94
N GLN A 57 0.72 4.29 12.60
CA GLN A 57 0.60 4.21 14.05
C GLN A 57 1.82 4.79 14.77
N VAL A 58 3.03 4.51 14.28
CA VAL A 58 4.27 5.09 14.82
C VAL A 58 4.24 6.61 14.67
N MET A 59 3.89 7.12 13.48
CA MET A 59 3.79 8.56 13.24
C MET A 59 2.77 9.21 14.17
N ARG A 60 1.61 8.59 14.36
CA ARG A 60 0.59 9.05 15.31
C ARG A 60 1.13 9.10 16.74
N GLY A 61 1.80 8.05 17.20
CA GLY A 61 2.41 8.03 18.54
C GLY A 61 3.46 9.14 18.73
N GLN A 62 4.25 9.45 17.70
CA GLN A 62 5.21 10.56 17.73
C GLN A 62 4.53 11.93 17.77
N MET A 63 3.41 12.09 17.07
CA MET A 63 2.62 13.32 17.11
C MET A 63 1.96 13.53 18.48
N GLU A 64 1.34 12.49 19.02
CA GLU A 64 0.62 12.51 20.30
C GLU A 64 1.56 12.71 21.50
N SER A 65 2.72 12.05 21.51
CA SER A 65 3.69 12.16 22.62
C SER A 65 4.59 13.41 22.54
N GLY A 66 4.88 13.90 21.35
CA GLY A 66 5.82 15.00 21.12
C GLY A 66 5.17 16.36 20.82
N GLY A 67 3.85 16.44 20.67
CA GLY A 67 3.17 17.66 20.20
C GLY A 67 3.62 18.10 18.80
N ARG A 68 4.23 17.19 18.03
CA ARG A 68 4.88 17.48 16.74
C ARG A 68 3.84 17.58 15.64
N ASN A 69 3.96 18.60 14.78
CA ASN A 69 3.08 18.78 13.64
C ASN A 69 3.22 17.60 12.66
N ALA A 70 2.12 17.17 12.03
CA ALA A 70 2.08 16.09 11.05
C ALA A 70 3.16 16.21 9.95
N ALA A 71 3.43 17.44 9.47
CA ALA A 71 4.46 17.72 8.46
C ALA A 71 5.90 17.51 8.96
N SER A 72 6.12 17.44 10.27
CA SER A 72 7.44 17.17 10.87
C SER A 72 7.67 15.68 11.18
N VAL A 73 6.65 14.85 10.96
CA VAL A 73 6.64 13.42 11.25
C VAL A 73 6.46 12.59 9.97
N VAL A 74 5.67 13.09 9.02
CA VAL A 74 5.68 12.65 7.61
C VAL A 74 6.85 13.38 6.94
N ALA A 75 7.97 12.69 6.73
CA ALA A 75 9.17 13.20 6.08
C ALA A 75 9.53 12.34 4.87
#